data_AF-A0A931ZJL5-F1
#
_entry.id   AF-A0A931ZJL5-F1
#
_cell.length_a   1.000
_cell.length_b   1.000
_cell.length_c   1.000
_cell.angle_alpha   90.00
_cell.angle_beta   90.00
_cell.angle_gamma   90.00
#
_symmetry.space_group_name_H-M   'P 1'
#
loop_
_entity.id
_entity.type
_entity.pdbx_description
1 polymer ?
#
loop_
_entity_poly.entity_id
_entity_poly.type
_entity_poly.pdbx_seq_one_letter_code
_entity_poly.pdbx_strand_id
1 'polypeptide(L)'
;MSRLKTLQTKNKEPFLATFPNPRVLDHYERIRPGSINRIISLAEQQAKHRQKLEREIVEANIKNEKRGRDYASAITILLVLIGGWLILQGKDIIGFIVLAGLPTFNVYNLFRGKKKAEEQLVEKEKEITREQKKKLSKK
;
A
#
# COMPACT_ATOMS: atom_id res chain seq x y z
N MET A 1 -47.90 22.44 -9.62
CA MET A 1 -46.97 23.49 -10.10
C MET A 1 -45.53 23.00 -9.96
N SER A 2 -45.10 22.21 -10.95
CA SER A 2 -43.69 21.89 -11.17
C SER A 2 -43.05 23.05 -11.92
N ARG A 3 -42.12 23.79 -11.31
CA ARG A 3 -41.10 24.57 -12.04
C ARG A 3 -39.81 24.68 -11.23
N LEU A 4 -38.87 23.82 -11.63
CA LEU A 4 -37.54 24.22 -12.08
C LEU A 4 -36.82 25.26 -11.20
N LYS A 5 -35.94 24.78 -10.31
CA LYS A 5 -34.59 25.34 -10.17
C LYS A 5 -33.64 24.27 -9.64
N THR A 6 -33.50 23.22 -10.45
CA THR A 6 -32.26 22.46 -10.61
C THR A 6 -31.18 23.42 -11.12
N LEU A 7 -30.64 24.27 -10.25
CA LEU A 7 -29.47 25.06 -10.59
C LEU A 7 -28.22 24.28 -10.21
N GLN A 8 -27.63 23.73 -11.26
CA GLN A 8 -26.18 23.54 -11.41
C GLN A 8 -25.58 22.35 -10.66
N THR A 9 -25.96 21.14 -11.05
CA THR A 9 -25.02 20.00 -11.06
C THR A 9 -24.06 20.15 -12.24
N LYS A 10 -23.24 21.21 -12.23
CA LYS A 10 -22.19 21.41 -13.24
C LYS A 10 -20.84 21.00 -12.65
N ASN A 11 -20.30 19.97 -13.28
CA ASN A 11 -18.92 19.46 -13.26
C ASN A 11 -18.53 18.51 -12.13
N LYS A 12 -18.52 17.23 -12.52
CA LYS A 12 -17.60 16.20 -12.03
C LYS A 12 -16.17 16.68 -12.21
N GLU A 13 -15.44 16.93 -11.12
CA GLU A 13 -13.97 17.02 -11.17
C GLU A 13 -13.42 16.62 -9.78
N PRO A 14 -13.13 15.33 -9.52
CA PRO A 14 -12.48 14.89 -8.29
C PRO A 14 -11.01 15.37 -8.15
N PHE A 15 -10.59 16.36 -8.95
CA PHE A 15 -9.30 17.05 -8.86
C PHE A 15 -9.35 18.31 -7.97
N LEU A 16 -10.55 18.85 -7.70
CA LEU A 16 -10.78 20.16 -7.07
C LEU A 16 -10.93 20.14 -5.52
N ALA A 17 -10.68 19.01 -4.85
CA ALA A 17 -10.87 18.95 -3.39
C ALA A 17 -9.87 19.81 -2.59
N THR A 18 -8.78 20.29 -3.21
CA THR A 18 -7.73 21.09 -2.53
C THR A 18 -7.38 22.38 -3.27
N PHE A 19 -7.74 22.51 -4.55
CA PHE A 19 -7.45 23.72 -5.32
C PHE A 19 -8.66 24.64 -5.43
N PRO A 20 -8.52 25.94 -5.19
CA PRO A 20 -9.62 26.89 -5.35
C PRO A 20 -10.09 26.94 -6.81
N ASN A 21 -11.37 27.25 -7.02
CA ASN A 21 -11.97 27.38 -8.35
C ASN A 21 -11.10 28.31 -9.24
N PRO A 22 -10.92 28.03 -10.54
CA PRO A 22 -10.16 28.88 -11.47
C PRO A 22 -10.50 30.36 -11.39
N ARG A 23 -11.78 30.70 -11.19
CA ARG A 23 -12.25 32.08 -11.08
C ARG A 23 -11.69 32.80 -9.84
N VAL A 24 -11.44 32.05 -8.75
CA VAL A 24 -10.85 32.54 -7.50
C VAL A 24 -9.34 32.73 -7.65
N LEU A 25 -8.65 31.80 -8.33
CA LEU A 25 -7.23 31.92 -8.64
C LEU A 25 -6.94 33.21 -9.44
N ASP A 26 -7.77 33.49 -10.44
CA ASP A 26 -7.73 34.70 -11.24
C ASP A 26 -7.82 35.99 -10.41
N HIS A 27 -8.63 36.00 -9.34
CA HIS A 27 -8.71 37.14 -8.44
C HIS A 27 -7.44 37.30 -7.61
N TYR A 28 -6.85 36.21 -7.10
CA TYR A 28 -5.58 36.26 -6.37
C TYR A 28 -4.44 36.80 -7.24
N GLU A 29 -4.38 36.40 -8.50
CA GLU A 29 -3.36 36.88 -9.45
C GLU A 29 -3.53 38.38 -9.76
N ARG A 30 -4.77 38.86 -9.88
CA ARG A 30 -5.06 40.29 -10.09
C ARG A 30 -4.73 41.15 -8.87
N ILE A 31 -4.98 40.65 -7.65
CA ILE A 31 -4.65 41.37 -6.41
C ILE A 31 -3.15 41.44 -6.21
N ARG A 32 -2.43 40.34 -6.51
CA ARG A 32 -0.98 40.28 -6.43
C ARG A 32 -0.44 39.35 -7.52
N PRO A 33 0.16 39.89 -8.59
CA PRO A 33 0.79 39.10 -9.64
C PRO A 33 1.86 38.16 -9.08
N GLY A 34 1.90 36.93 -9.57
CA GLY A 34 2.80 35.85 -9.10
C GLY A 34 2.25 35.02 -7.93
N SER A 35 1.05 35.33 -7.42
CA SER A 35 0.46 34.59 -6.29
C SER A 35 0.08 33.16 -6.67
N ILE A 36 -0.45 32.94 -7.87
CA ILE A 36 -0.80 31.59 -8.34
C ILE A 36 0.46 30.70 -8.39
N ASN A 37 1.55 31.19 -9.00
CA ASN A 37 2.80 30.46 -9.08
C ASN A 37 3.35 30.10 -7.70
N ARG A 38 3.21 31.00 -6.72
CA ARG A 38 3.61 30.71 -5.33
C ARG A 38 2.76 29.61 -4.71
N ILE A 39 1.44 29.62 -4.91
CA ILE A 39 0.52 28.60 -4.39
C ILE A 39 0.81 27.23 -5.02
N ILE A 40 1.00 27.18 -6.34
CA ILE A 40 1.34 25.94 -7.06
C ILE A 40 2.69 25.41 -6.57
N SER A 41 3.70 26.27 -6.46
CA SER A 41 5.02 25.88 -5.95
C SER A 41 4.95 25.31 -4.53
N LEU A 42 4.15 25.91 -3.64
CA LEU A 42 3.94 25.38 -2.29
C LEU A 42 3.23 24.01 -2.32
N ALA A 43 2.22 23.85 -3.16
CA ALA A 43 1.52 22.57 -3.31
C ALA A 43 2.44 21.48 -3.86
N GLU A 44 3.29 21.80 -4.85
CA GLU A 44 4.29 20.86 -5.38
C GLU A 44 5.33 20.47 -4.33
N GLN A 45 5.80 21.43 -3.53
CA GLN A 45 6.73 21.16 -2.44
C GLN A 45 6.11 20.23 -1.39
N GLN A 46 4.85 20.46 -1.01
CA GLN A 46 4.11 19.58 -0.11
C GLN A 46 3.90 18.18 -0.70
N ALA A 47 3.54 18.10 -1.98
CA ALA A 47 3.41 16.82 -2.68
C ALA A 47 4.74 16.05 -2.71
N LYS A 48 5.85 16.71 -3.03
CA LYS A 48 7.20 16.12 -3.01
C LYS A 48 7.59 15.65 -1.61
N HIS A 49 7.31 16.45 -0.58
CA HIS A 49 7.57 16.07 0.81
C HIS A 49 6.77 14.83 1.23
N ARG A 50 5.47 14.80 0.92
CA ARG A 50 4.60 13.64 1.19
C ARG A 50 5.08 12.38 0.45
N GLN A 51 5.40 12.50 -0.83
CA GLN A 51 5.95 11.38 -1.62
C GLN A 51 7.27 10.86 -1.03
N LYS A 52 8.13 11.76 -0.54
CA LYS A 52 9.38 11.37 0.13
C LYS A 52 9.10 10.58 1.41
N LEU A 53 8.22 11.05 2.28
CA LEU A 53 7.84 10.34 3.50
C LEU A 53 7.19 8.98 3.19
N GLU A 54 6.31 8.91 2.20
CA GLU A 54 5.71 7.64 1.77
C GLU A 54 6.78 6.64 1.31
N ARG A 55 7.78 7.09 0.53
CA ARG A 55 8.90 6.23 0.13
C ARG A 55 9.73 5.76 1.32
N GLU A 56 10.08 6.67 2.23
CA GLU A 56 10.86 6.33 3.43
C GLU A 56 10.13 5.32 4.33
N ILE A 57 8.82 5.48 4.50
CA ILE A 57 7.97 4.54 5.26
C ILE A 57 7.95 3.17 4.58
N VAL A 58 7.75 3.12 3.26
CA VAL A 58 7.75 1.86 2.50
C VAL A 58 9.11 1.17 2.62
N GLU A 59 10.20 1.90 2.44
CA GLU A 59 11.56 1.35 2.58
C GLU A 59 11.84 0.86 4.01
N ALA A 60 11.43 1.62 5.02
CA ALA A 60 11.57 1.23 6.42
C ALA A 60 10.79 -0.06 6.72
N ASN A 61 9.56 -0.17 6.22
CA ASN A 61 8.75 -1.39 6.36
C ASN A 61 9.40 -2.59 5.68
N ILE A 62 9.93 -2.44 4.47
CA ILE A 62 10.65 -3.52 3.76
C ILE A 62 11.89 -3.95 4.56
N LYS A 63 12.66 -2.98 5.08
CA LYS A 63 13.85 -3.27 5.90
C LYS A 63 13.48 -3.97 7.21
N ASN A 64 12.40 -3.55 7.87
CA ASN A 64 11.91 -4.17 9.10
C ASN A 64 11.37 -5.59 8.85
N GLU A 65 10.61 -5.81 7.78
CA GLU A 65 10.14 -7.15 7.39
C GLU A 65 11.33 -8.07 7.10
N LYS A 66 12.33 -7.58 6.35
CA LYS A 66 13.54 -8.36 6.03
C LYS A 66 14.29 -8.75 7.29
N ARG A 67 14.59 -7.80 8.18
CA ARG A 67 15.28 -8.05 9.45
C ARG A 67 14.49 -9.01 10.34
N GLY A 68 13.18 -8.82 10.46
CA GLY A 68 12.31 -9.70 11.25
C GLY A 68 12.35 -11.15 10.74
N ARG A 69 12.29 -11.33 9.41
CA ARG A 69 12.42 -12.65 8.78
C ARG A 69 13.79 -13.27 9.04
N ASP A 70 14.87 -12.50 8.93
CA ASP A 70 16.23 -12.99 9.14
C ASP A 70 16.42 -13.45 10.61
N TYR A 71 16.00 -12.65 11.59
CA TYR A 71 16.02 -13.05 13.01
C TYR A 71 15.13 -14.26 13.32
N ALA A 72 13.93 -14.32 12.75
CA ALA A 72 13.03 -15.47 12.92
C ALA A 72 13.65 -16.76 12.37
N SER A 73 14.35 -16.67 11.23
CA SER A 73 15.06 -17.81 10.64
C SER A 73 16.21 -18.28 11.53
N ALA A 74 17.00 -17.35 12.09
CA ALA A 74 18.08 -17.67 13.01
C ALA A 74 17.58 -18.36 14.29
N ILE A 75 16.51 -17.84 14.90
CA ILE A 75 15.90 -18.44 16.09
C ILE A 75 15.35 -19.84 15.79
N THR A 76 14.71 -20.02 14.64
CA THR A 76 14.15 -21.32 14.23
C THR A 76 15.26 -22.34 14.03
N ILE A 77 16.36 -21.98 13.36
CA ILE A 77 17.53 -22.86 13.20
C ILE A 77 18.11 -23.23 14.57
N LEU A 78 18.26 -22.27 15.48
CA LEU A 78 18.76 -22.51 16.82
C LEU A 78 17.87 -23.49 17.61
N LEU A 79 16.55 -23.30 17.56
CA LEU A 79 15.58 -24.20 18.21
C LEU A 79 15.62 -25.62 17.62
N VAL A 80 15.77 -25.74 16.31
CA VAL A 80 15.92 -27.05 15.65
C VAL A 80 17.20 -27.75 16.10
N LEU A 81 18.32 -27.04 16.21
CA LEU A 81 19.59 -27.60 16.70
C LEU A 81 19.49 -28.05 18.15
N ILE A 82 18.92 -27.20 19.03
CA ILE A 82 18.74 -27.53 20.45
C ILE A 82 17.80 -28.72 20.61
N GLY A 83 16.68 -28.72 19.89
CA GLY A 83 15.71 -29.81 19.95
C GLY A 83 16.26 -31.13 19.38
N GLY A 84 17.02 -31.08 18.29
CA GLY A 84 17.73 -32.24 17.76
C GLY A 84 18.72 -32.81 18.77
N TRP A 85 19.50 -31.95 19.43
CA TRP A 85 20.39 -32.35 20.51
C TRP A 85 19.64 -32.97 21.70
N LEU A 86 18.46 -32.45 22.04
CA LEU A 86 17.61 -32.94 23.13
C LEU A 86 17.02 -34.33 22.83
N ILE A 87 16.65 -34.59 21.57
CA ILE A 87 16.18 -35.91 21.12
C ILE A 87 17.29 -36.96 21.22
N LEU A 88 18.54 -36.60 20.89
CA LEU A 88 19.69 -37.49 21.05
C LEU A 88 19.95 -37.87 22.53
N GLN A 89 19.53 -37.03 23.48
CA GLN A 89 19.59 -37.30 24.92
C GLN A 89 18.40 -38.15 25.42
N GLY A 90 17.55 -38.67 24.52
CA GLY A 90 16.44 -39.56 24.85
C GLY A 90 15.23 -38.87 25.49
N LYS A 91 15.11 -37.55 25.37
CA LYS A 91 13.97 -36.77 25.90
C LYS A 91 12.79 -36.80 24.94
N ASP A 92 11.59 -36.60 25.51
CA ASP A 92 10.30 -36.79 24.83
C ASP A 92 10.15 -35.99 23.53
N ILE A 93 9.99 -36.72 22.43
CA ILE A 93 9.82 -36.21 21.05
C ILE A 93 8.55 -35.35 20.92
N ILE A 94 7.55 -35.61 21.77
CA ILE A 94 6.27 -34.89 21.80
C ILE A 94 6.48 -33.40 22.11
N GLY A 95 7.39 -33.08 23.04
CA GLY A 95 7.70 -31.69 23.39
C GLY A 95 8.33 -30.92 22.22
N PHE A 96 9.15 -31.58 21.41
CA PHE A 96 9.77 -30.98 20.23
C PHE A 96 8.73 -30.70 19.12
N ILE A 97 7.79 -31.62 18.89
CA ILE A 97 6.74 -31.45 17.87
C ILE A 97 5.86 -30.25 18.18
N VAL A 98 5.48 -30.04 19.45
CA VAL A 98 4.67 -28.87 19.84
C VAL A 98 5.44 -27.57 19.67
N LEU A 99 6.72 -27.56 20.07
CA LEU A 99 7.56 -26.36 20.00
C LEU A 99 7.92 -25.95 18.56
N ALA A 100 8.22 -26.94 17.71
CA ALA A 100 8.58 -26.72 16.30
C ALA A 100 7.35 -26.58 15.39
N GLY A 101 6.24 -27.27 15.68
CA GLY A 101 5.07 -27.30 14.81
C GLY A 101 4.35 -25.95 14.66
N LEU A 102 4.19 -25.21 15.76
CA LEU A 102 3.52 -23.90 15.77
C LEU A 102 4.21 -22.85 14.88
N PRO A 103 5.53 -22.61 14.98
CA PRO A 103 6.21 -21.69 14.07
C PRO A 103 6.18 -22.18 12.62
N THR A 104 6.30 -23.50 12.38
CA THR A 104 6.28 -24.06 11.01
C THR A 104 4.93 -23.83 10.31
N PHE A 105 3.81 -23.98 11.04
CA PHE A 105 2.47 -23.69 10.54
C PHE A 105 2.27 -22.22 10.16
N ASN A 106 2.77 -21.30 11.00
CA ASN A 106 2.69 -19.86 10.73
C ASN A 106 3.53 -19.45 9.52
N VAL A 107 4.74 -20.00 9.38
CA VAL A 107 5.59 -19.78 8.20
C VAL A 107 4.92 -20.32 6.93
N TYR A 108 4.32 -21.51 6.99
CA TYR A 108 3.56 -22.07 5.87
C TYR A 108 2.39 -21.17 5.46
N ASN A 109 1.62 -20.65 6.42
CA ASN A 109 0.52 -19.70 6.14
C ASN A 109 1.02 -18.39 5.52
N LEU A 110 2.14 -17.84 5.98
CA LEU A 110 2.74 -16.64 5.40
C LEU A 110 3.13 -16.85 3.93
N PHE A 111 3.76 -17.99 3.61
CA PHE A 111 4.12 -18.35 2.24
C PHE A 111 2.89 -18.49 1.33
N ARG A 112 1.81 -19.11 1.81
CA ARG A 112 0.54 -19.17 1.07
C ARG A 112 -0.12 -17.81 0.89
N GLY A 113 -0.06 -16.95 1.90
CA GLY A 113 -0.60 -15.59 1.85
C GLY A 113 0.04 -14.75 0.73
N LYS A 114 1.37 -14.84 0.57
CA LYS A 114 2.09 -14.13 -0.51
C LYS A 114 1.65 -14.57 -1.90
N LYS A 115 1.51 -15.88 -2.14
CA LYS A 115 1.03 -16.41 -3.43
C LYS A 115 -0.39 -15.93 -3.77
N LYS A 116 -1.31 -15.98 -2.81
CA LYS A 116 -2.68 -15.49 -3.03
C LYS A 116 -2.74 -14.00 -3.33
N ALA A 117 -1.89 -13.20 -2.69
CA ALA A 117 -1.83 -11.76 -2.94
C ALA A 117 -1.36 -11.45 -4.37
N GLU A 118 -0.33 -12.16 -4.85
CA GLU A 118 0.16 -12.03 -6.23
C GLU A 118 -0.92 -12.41 -7.26
N GLU A 119 -1.61 -13.53 -7.04
CA GLU A 119 -2.72 -13.98 -7.91
C GLU A 119 -3.83 -12.92 -8.02
N GLN A 120 -4.22 -12.31 -6.90
CA GLN A 120 -5.25 -11.26 -6.88
C GLN A 120 -4.83 -9.99 -7.61
N LEU A 121 -3.55 -9.59 -7.53
CA LEU A 121 -3.04 -8.43 -8.23
C LEU A 121 -3.06 -8.66 -9.75
N VAL A 122 -2.62 -9.84 -10.19
CA VAL A 122 -2.64 -10.23 -11.61
C VAL A 122 -4.08 -10.29 -12.14
N GLU A 123 -5.03 -10.79 -11.34
CA GLU A 123 -6.44 -10.83 -11.73
C GLU A 123 -7.05 -9.43 -11.86
N LYS A 124 -6.81 -8.55 -10.89
CA LYS A 124 -7.24 -7.13 -10.97
C LYS A 124 -6.65 -6.41 -12.17
N GLU A 125 -5.38 -6.63 -12.48
CA GLU A 125 -4.72 -6.02 -13.65
C GLU A 125 -5.34 -6.51 -14.97
N LYS A 126 -5.69 -7.80 -15.06
CA LYS A 126 -6.44 -8.37 -16.19
C LYS A 126 -7.84 -7.77 -16.31
N GLU A 127 -8.55 -7.57 -15.20
CA GLU A 127 -9.88 -6.95 -15.19
C GLU A 127 -9.84 -5.49 -15.66
N ILE A 128 -8.90 -4.69 -15.12
CA ILE A 128 -8.70 -3.29 -15.54
C ILE A 128 -8.37 -3.22 -17.03
N THR A 129 -7.48 -4.07 -17.51
CA THR A 129 -7.12 -4.13 -18.93
C THR A 129 -8.31 -4.53 -19.82
N ARG A 130 -9.13 -5.50 -19.38
CA ARG A 130 -10.35 -5.91 -20.09
C ARG A 130 -11.39 -4.79 -20.14
N GLU A 131 -11.58 -4.05 -19.04
CA GLU A 131 -12.47 -2.89 -19.01
C GLU A 131 -12.01 -1.77 -19.95
N GLN A 132 -10.71 -1.47 -19.97
CA GLN A 132 -10.13 -0.47 -20.85
C GLN A 132 -10.33 -0.84 -22.32
N LYS A 133 -10.08 -2.10 -22.70
CA LYS A 133 -10.32 -2.59 -24.07
C LYS A 133 -11.79 -2.51 -24.47
N LYS A 134 -12.72 -2.85 -23.57
CA LYS A 134 -14.17 -2.70 -23.82
C LYS A 134 -14.60 -1.25 -24.03
N LYS A 135 -14.00 -0.31 -23.29
CA LYS A 135 -14.26 1.14 -23.45
C LYS A 135 -13.68 1.69 -24.75
N LEU A 136 -12.51 1.20 -25.19
CA LEU A 136 -11.91 1.58 -26.47
C LEU A 136 -12.68 1.04 -27.68
N SER A 137 -13.21 -0.19 -27.59
CA SER A 137 -13.97 -0.83 -28.67
C SER A 137 -15.38 -0.24 -28.89
N LYS A 138 -15.89 0.58 -27.95
CA LYS A 138 -17.22 1.19 -28.01
C LYS A 138 -17.20 2.65 -28.51
N LYS A 139 -16.03 3.16 -28.90
CA LYS A 139 -15.81 4.52 -29.39
C LYS A 139 -15.40 4.46 -30.86
#